data_AF-A0A4R6NZ94-F1
#
_entry.id   AF-A0A4R6NZ94-F1
#
_cell.length_a   1.000
_cell.length_b   1.000
_cell.length_c   1.000
_cell.angle_alpha   90.00
_cell.angle_beta   90.00
_cell.angle_gamma   90.00
#
_symmetry.space_group_name_H-M   'P 1'
#
loop_
_entity.id
_entity.type
_entity.pdbx_description
1 polymer ?
#
loop_
_entity_poly.entity_id
_entity_poly.type
_entity_poly.pdbx_seq_one_letter_code
_entity_poly.pdbx_strand_id
1 'polypeptide(L)'
;MTPAEILELPLETGNDSGATTIRGFLVALLGELWIEKEGFSGKRPFGNSGWQWDLYAALGRGGAVPMTFDEYGGVDEADTDQCYDLIMSAIRELGQARNG
;
A
#
# COMPACT_ATOMS: atom_id res chain seq x y z
N MET A 1 -6.40 15.92 21.51
CA MET A 1 -6.03 14.82 20.60
C MET A 1 -5.86 15.37 19.20
N THR A 2 -4.62 15.43 18.74
CA THR A 2 -4.26 15.63 17.34
C THR A 2 -4.50 14.34 16.55
N PRO A 3 -4.53 14.38 15.21
CA PRO A 3 -4.57 13.17 14.40
C PRO A 3 -3.44 12.19 14.69
N ALA A 4 -2.23 12.69 15.01
CA ALA A 4 -1.11 11.85 15.40
C ALA A 4 -1.37 11.13 16.73
N GLU A 5 -1.93 11.83 17.73
CA GLU A 5 -2.32 11.21 19.00
C GLU A 5 -3.44 10.17 18.83
N ILE A 6 -4.36 10.36 17.87
CA ILE A 6 -5.41 9.36 17.56
C ILE A 6 -4.79 8.07 17.00
N LEU A 7 -3.79 8.17 16.12
CA LEU A 7 -3.13 7.01 15.52
C LEU A 7 -2.45 6.11 16.56
N GLU A 8 -2.03 6.67 17.69
CA GLU A 8 -1.39 5.93 18.79
C GLU A 8 -2.38 5.38 19.82
N LEU A 9 -3.69 5.62 19.66
CA LEU A 9 -4.67 5.06 20.58
C LEU A 9 -4.65 3.52 20.53
N PRO A 10 -4.69 2.86 21.70
CA PRO A 10 -4.65 1.41 21.77
C PRO A 10 -5.94 0.80 21.22
N LEU A 11 -5.81 -0.37 20.59
CA LEU A 11 -6.92 -1.24 20.27
C LEU A 11 -7.13 -2.29 21.35
N GLU A 12 -8.36 -2.78 21.47
CA GLU A 12 -8.64 -3.94 22.30
C GLU A 12 -7.89 -5.17 21.77
N THR A 13 -7.47 -6.02 22.71
CA THR A 13 -6.84 -7.30 22.38
C THR A 13 -7.86 -8.22 21.71
N GLY A 14 -7.45 -8.95 20.67
CA GLY A 14 -8.31 -9.93 19.97
C GLY A 14 -9.00 -9.41 18.72
N ASN A 15 -8.61 -8.24 18.20
CA ASN A 15 -9.01 -7.82 16.86
C ASN A 15 -8.33 -8.69 15.78
N ASP A 16 -9.01 -8.86 14.64
CA ASP A 16 -8.58 -9.78 13.57
C ASP A 16 -7.28 -9.38 12.87
N SER A 17 -6.84 -8.11 12.99
CA SER A 17 -5.57 -7.66 12.39
C SER A 17 -4.37 -7.92 13.29
N GLY A 18 -4.58 -8.29 14.55
CA GLY A 18 -3.51 -8.46 15.54
C GLY A 18 -2.79 -7.17 15.94
N ALA A 19 -3.28 -6.00 15.51
CA ALA A 19 -2.67 -4.72 15.78
C ALA A 19 -2.96 -4.24 17.21
N THR A 20 -2.01 -3.51 17.80
CA THR A 20 -2.14 -2.93 19.15
C THR A 20 -2.59 -1.47 19.14
N THR A 21 -2.52 -0.78 18.00
CA THR A 21 -2.90 0.63 17.84
C THR A 21 -3.72 0.86 16.57
N ILE A 22 -4.43 1.98 16.49
CA ILE A 22 -5.15 2.40 15.28
C ILE A 22 -4.20 2.48 14.07
N ARG A 23 -3.00 3.03 14.23
CA ARG A 23 -1.96 3.05 13.18
C ARG A 23 -1.67 1.65 12.67
N GLY A 24 -1.36 0.73 13.58
CA GLY A 24 -1.02 -0.65 13.22
C GLY A 24 -2.15 -1.33 12.45
N PHE A 25 -3.40 -1.10 12.86
CA PHE A 25 -4.56 -1.66 12.19
C PHE A 25 -4.72 -1.13 10.76
N LEU A 26 -4.58 0.18 10.55
CA LEU A 26 -4.68 0.78 9.21
C LEU A 26 -3.56 0.30 8.28
N VAL A 27 -2.34 0.15 8.82
CA VAL A 27 -1.20 -0.40 8.06
C VAL A 27 -1.44 -1.87 7.70
N ALA A 28 -1.93 -2.68 8.65
CA ALA A 28 -2.29 -4.06 8.38
C ALA A 28 -3.38 -4.17 7.31
N LEU A 29 -4.44 -3.36 7.42
CA LEU A 29 -5.52 -3.31 6.43
C LEU A 29 -5.03 -2.95 5.02
N LEU A 30 -4.15 -1.94 4.92
CA LEU A 30 -3.56 -1.55 3.65
C LEU A 30 -2.60 -2.62 3.10
N GLY A 31 -1.90 -3.33 3.99
CA GLY A 31 -1.07 -4.48 3.64
C GLY A 31 -1.89 -5.61 3.02
N GLU A 32 -3.00 -6.00 3.66
CA GLU A 32 -3.92 -7.01 3.15
C GLU A 32 -4.52 -6.60 1.80
N LEU A 33 -4.92 -5.33 1.65
CA LEU A 33 -5.36 -4.79 0.36
C LEU A 33 -4.31 -4.96 -0.74
N TRP A 34 -3.03 -4.71 -0.42
CA TRP A 34 -1.93 -4.85 -1.38
C TRP A 34 -1.63 -6.33 -1.72
N ILE A 35 -1.75 -7.23 -0.75
CA ILE A 35 -1.57 -8.68 -0.93
C ILE A 35 -2.69 -9.25 -1.81
N GLU A 36 -3.94 -9.03 -1.40
CA GLU A 36 -5.12 -9.63 -2.02
C GLU A 36 -5.52 -8.94 -3.33
N LYS A 37 -5.05 -7.71 -3.59
CA LYS A 37 -5.31 -6.94 -4.82
C LYS A 37 -6.81 -6.85 -5.11
N GLU A 38 -7.26 -7.40 -6.24
CA GLU A 38 -8.68 -7.46 -6.62
C GLU A 38 -9.48 -8.48 -5.80
N GLY A 39 -8.81 -9.43 -5.15
CA GLY A 39 -9.40 -10.42 -4.24
C GLY A 39 -9.84 -9.82 -2.90
N PHE A 40 -9.27 -8.68 -2.51
CA PHE A 40 -9.57 -8.02 -1.24
C PHE A 40 -11.05 -7.61 -1.14
N SER A 41 -11.63 -7.18 -2.26
CA SER A 41 -13.04 -6.79 -2.34
C SER A 41 -13.57 -7.08 -3.73
N GLY A 42 -14.63 -7.90 -3.81
CA GLY A 42 -15.28 -8.24 -5.08
C GLY A 42 -15.87 -7.04 -5.85
N LYS A 43 -15.90 -5.84 -5.25
CA LYS A 43 -16.35 -4.60 -5.92
C LYS A 43 -15.23 -3.80 -6.57
N ARG A 44 -13.96 -4.22 -6.40
CA ARG A 44 -12.75 -3.48 -6.78
C ARG A 44 -12.60 -2.18 -5.97
N PRO A 45 -11.54 -2.02 -5.17
CA PRO A 45 -11.38 -0.89 -4.26
C PRO A 45 -11.43 0.48 -4.97
N PHE A 46 -10.99 0.55 -6.24
CA PHE A 46 -10.95 1.77 -7.05
C PHE A 46 -11.72 1.66 -8.39
N GLY A 47 -12.71 0.77 -8.47
CA GLY A 47 -13.65 0.70 -9.61
C GLY A 47 -13.14 -0.01 -10.88
N ASN A 48 -11.84 0.06 -11.18
CA ASN A 48 -11.20 -0.67 -12.28
C ASN A 48 -10.22 -1.74 -11.77
N SER A 49 -10.08 -2.83 -12.53
CA SER A 49 -9.05 -3.83 -12.25
C SER A 49 -7.66 -3.23 -12.51
N GLY A 50 -6.66 -3.66 -11.75
CA GLY A 50 -5.27 -3.31 -12.04
C GLY A 50 -4.81 -1.98 -11.44
N TRP A 51 -5.47 -1.48 -10.40
CA TRP A 51 -5.11 -0.23 -9.72
C TRP A 51 -3.65 -0.21 -9.23
N GLN A 52 -3.04 -1.38 -8.97
CA GLN A 52 -1.62 -1.47 -8.62
C GLN A 52 -0.68 -0.94 -9.71
N TRP A 53 -1.10 -0.94 -10.98
CA TRP A 53 -0.31 -0.42 -12.10
C TRP A 53 -0.11 1.08 -12.04
N ASP A 54 -1.00 1.83 -11.39
CA ASP A 54 -0.81 3.27 -11.13
C ASP A 54 0.40 3.50 -10.22
N LEU A 55 0.58 2.63 -9.21
CA LEU A 55 1.74 2.69 -8.32
C LEU A 55 3.01 2.25 -9.04
N TYR A 56 2.94 1.24 -9.91
CA TYR A 56 4.09 0.80 -10.70
C TYR A 56 4.55 1.90 -11.66
N ALA A 57 3.62 2.53 -12.36
CA ALA A 57 3.92 3.68 -13.21
C ALA A 57 4.60 4.82 -12.42
N ALA A 58 4.16 5.09 -11.19
CA ALA A 58 4.80 6.07 -10.33
C ALA A 58 6.23 5.67 -9.94
N LEU A 59 6.48 4.40 -9.62
CA LEU A 59 7.83 3.90 -9.33
C LEU A 59 8.78 4.07 -10.52
N GLY A 60 8.32 3.78 -11.74
CA GLY A 60 9.11 3.97 -12.95
C GLY A 60 9.42 5.42 -13.26
N ARG A 61 8.38 6.26 -13.24
CA ARG A 61 8.54 7.71 -13.48
C ARG A 61 9.42 8.37 -12.41
N GLY A 62 9.41 7.85 -11.18
CA GLY A 62 10.30 8.27 -10.10
C GLY A 62 11.71 7.70 -10.16
N GLY A 63 12.01 6.80 -11.11
CA GLY A 63 13.31 6.15 -11.24
C GLY A 63 13.63 5.10 -10.18
N ALA A 64 12.63 4.65 -9.41
CA ALA A 64 12.81 3.62 -8.38
C ALA A 64 12.94 2.22 -8.99
N VAL A 65 12.32 1.98 -10.14
CA VAL A 65 12.37 0.71 -10.90
C VAL A 65 12.55 1.03 -12.38
N PRO A 66 13.52 0.44 -13.09
CA PRO A 66 13.61 0.54 -14.55
C PRO A 66 12.36 -0.06 -15.21
N MET A 67 11.72 0.68 -16.11
CA MET A 67 10.57 0.19 -16.88
C MET A 67 10.36 0.95 -18.19
N THR A 68 9.61 0.35 -19.10
CA THR A 68 9.13 0.97 -20.34
C THR A 68 7.65 1.30 -20.25
N PHE A 69 7.22 2.24 -21.09
CA PHE A 69 5.83 2.66 -21.19
C PHE A 69 5.35 2.54 -22.63
N ASP A 70 4.07 2.18 -22.80
CA ASP A 70 3.41 2.13 -24.10
C ASP A 70 3.06 3.54 -24.62
N GLU A 71 2.51 3.59 -25.84
CA GLU A 71 2.09 4.85 -26.47
C GLU A 71 0.96 5.59 -25.74
N TYR A 72 0.26 4.91 -24.82
CA TYR A 72 -0.80 5.47 -23.97
C TYR A 72 -0.29 5.85 -22.57
N GLY A 73 1.00 5.65 -22.29
CA GLY A 73 1.64 5.95 -21.00
C GLY A 73 1.40 4.91 -19.91
N GLY A 74 0.88 3.73 -20.27
CA GLY A 74 0.78 2.54 -19.41
C GLY A 74 2.12 1.81 -19.29
N VAL A 75 2.31 1.04 -18.22
CA VAL A 75 3.52 0.22 -18.06
C VAL A 75 3.50 -0.93 -19.07
N ASP A 76 4.59 -1.06 -19.84
CA ASP A 76 4.76 -2.10 -20.86
C ASP A 76 5.64 -3.25 -20.33
N GLU A 77 6.88 -2.95 -19.92
CA GLU A 77 7.79 -3.91 -19.28
C GLU A 77 8.27 -3.38 -17.92
N ALA A 78 8.17 -4.19 -16.87
CA ALA A 78 8.68 -3.89 -15.53
C ALA A 78 8.96 -5.17 -14.73
N ASP A 79 9.87 -5.08 -13.75
CA ASP A 79 10.00 -6.08 -12.69
C ASP A 79 8.86 -5.87 -11.68
N THR A 80 7.77 -6.62 -11.85
CA THR A 80 6.58 -6.48 -11.01
C THR A 80 6.78 -6.98 -9.58
N ASP A 81 7.71 -7.90 -9.36
CA ASP A 81 8.03 -8.41 -8.03
C ASP A 81 8.78 -7.33 -7.24
N GLN A 82 9.77 -6.68 -7.87
CA GLN A 82 10.44 -5.53 -7.27
C GLN A 82 9.45 -4.40 -6.96
N CYS A 83 8.54 -4.08 -7.88
CA CYS A 83 7.52 -3.07 -7.64
C CYS A 83 6.60 -3.43 -6.46
N TYR A 84 6.19 -4.70 -6.37
CA TYR A 84 5.38 -5.21 -5.27
C TYR A 84 6.10 -5.03 -3.92
N ASP A 85 7.37 -5.44 -3.84
CA ASP A 85 8.17 -5.39 -2.62
C ASP A 85 8.45 -3.96 -2.15
N LEU A 86 8.68 -3.03 -3.08
CA LEU A 86 8.90 -1.62 -2.77
C LEU A 86 7.65 -0.97 -2.18
N ILE A 87 6.47 -1.20 -2.78
CA ILE A 87 5.22 -0.67 -2.22
C ILE A 87 4.90 -1.32 -0.88
N MET A 88 5.09 -2.63 -0.73
CA MET A 88 4.90 -3.30 0.57
C MET A 88 5.83 -2.71 1.64
N SER A 89 7.07 -2.40 1.29
CA SER A 89 8.02 -1.73 2.19
C SER A 89 7.58 -0.30 2.52
N ALA A 90 7.07 0.45 1.55
CA ALA A 90 6.52 1.79 1.78
C ALA A 90 5.28 1.77 2.69
N ILE A 91 4.41 0.75 2.58
CA ILE A 91 3.27 0.55 3.49
C ILE A 91 3.77 0.32 4.92
N ARG A 92 4.79 -0.53 5.10
CA ARG A 92 5.39 -0.78 6.43
C ARG A 92 5.99 0.49 7.03
N GLU A 93 6.58 1.37 6.21
CA GLU A 93 7.12 2.65 6.66
C GLU A 93 6.03 3.58 7.25
N LEU A 94 4.78 3.52 6.76
CA LEU A 94 3.66 4.28 7.36
C LEU A 94 3.39 3.90 8.83
N GLY A 95 3.76 2.67 9.20
CA GLY A 95 3.65 2.14 10.56
C GLY A 95 4.71 2.67 11.52
N GLN A 96 5.79 3.27 11.01
CA GLN A 96 6.81 3.88 11.85
C GLN A 96 6.32 5.24 12.33
N ALA A 97 6.41 5.49 13.64
CA ALA A 97 6.13 6.81 14.18
C ALA A 97 7.11 7.81 13.57
N ARG A 98 6.59 8.84 12.90
CA ARG A 98 7.43 9.94 12.42
C ARG A 98 7.84 10.72 13.66
N ASN A 99 9.11 10.59 14.06
CA ASN A 99 9.71 11.51 15.02
C ASN A 99 9.73 12.90 14.36
N GLY A 100 8.71 13.71 14.66
CA GLY A 100 8.62 15.11 14.27
C GLY A 100 9.14 16.01 15.36
#